data_AF-A0A524IKW3-F1
#
_entry.id   AF-A0A524IKW3-F1
#
_cell.length_a   1.000
_cell.length_b   1.000
_cell.length_c   1.000
_cell.angle_alpha   90.00
_cell.angle_beta   90.00
_cell.angle_gamma   90.00
#
_symmetry.space_group_name_H-M   'P 1'
#
loop_
_entity.id
_entity.type
_entity.pdbx_description
1 polymer ?
#
loop_
_entity_poly.entity_id
_entity_poly.type
_entity_poly.pdbx_seq_one_letter_code
_entity_poly.pdbx_strand_id
1 'polypeptide(L)' 'ITPIAMDTELRFAIREGGRTVGAGVVTEIME' A
#
# COMPACT_ATOMS: atom_id res chain seq x y z
N ILE A 1 -1.93 1.60 14.70
CA ILE A 1 -1.28 0.90 13.56
C ILE A 1 -1.86 -0.51 13.56
N THR A 2 -2.39 -0.96 12.43
CA THR A 2 -2.94 -2.32 12.29
C THR A 2 -2.06 -3.06 11.30
N PRO A 3 -1.39 -4.15 11.70
CA PRO A 3 -0.60 -4.95 10.79
C PRO A 3 -1.49 -5.57 9.70
N ILE A 4 -0.95 -5.64 8.49
CA ILE A 4 -1.58 -6.31 7.35
C ILE A 4 -0.51 -7.23 6.75
N ALA A 5 -0.93 -8.41 6.30
CA ALA A 5 -0.04 -9.29 5.55
C ALA A 5 0.43 -8.57 4.26
N MET A 6 1.74 -8.53 4.06
CA MET A 6 2.37 -7.84 2.93
C MET A 6 3.60 -8.61 2.45
N ASP A 7 3.84 -8.53 1.14
CA ASP A 7 5.02 -9.06 0.46
C ASP A 7 5.63 -7.95 -0.41
N THR A 8 6.89 -8.10 -0.78
CA THR A 8 7.49 -7.24 -1.83
C THR A 8 6.76 -7.43 -3.16
N GLU A 9 6.79 -6.41 -4.01
CA GLU A 9 6.05 -6.35 -5.28
C GLU A 9 4.51 -6.33 -5.16
N LEU A 10 3.96 -6.36 -3.94
CA LEU A 10 2.54 -6.15 -3.71
C LEU A 10 2.11 -4.76 -4.20
N ARG A 11 1.09 -4.72 -5.06
CA ARG A 11 0.51 -3.48 -5.59
C ARG A 11 -0.59 -2.96 -4.68
N PHE A 12 -0.65 -1.64 -4.51
CA PHE A 12 -1.68 -0.99 -3.70
C PHE A 12 -2.15 0.34 -4.33
N ALA A 13 -3.27 0.85 -3.82
CA ALA A 13 -3.83 2.14 -4.19
C ALA A 13 -3.97 3.04 -2.96
N ILE A 14 -3.74 4.34 -3.14
CA ILE A 14 -3.97 5.37 -2.12
C ILE A 14 -5.31 6.04 -2.45
N ARG A 15 -6.22 6.10 -1.48
CA ARG A 15 -7.58 6.63 -1.67
C ARG A 15 -7.93 7.69 -0.64
N GLU A 16 -8.55 8.77 -1.10
CA GLU A 16 -9.07 9.86 -0.29
C GLU A 16 -10.45 10.28 -0.82
N GLY A 17 -11.42 10.51 0.07
CA GLY A 17 -12.78 10.92 -0.32
C GLY A 17 -13.47 9.96 -1.31
N GLY A 18 -13.12 8.67 -1.27
CA GLY A 18 -13.65 7.64 -2.18
C GLY A 18 -12.98 7.57 -3.55
N ARG A 19 -12.03 8.47 -3.87
CA ARG A 19 -11.30 8.49 -5.15
C ARG A 19 -9.87 7.98 -4.98
N THR A 20 -9.32 7.39 -6.04
CA THR A 20 -7.90 7.00 -6.09
C THR A 20 -7.06 8.24 -6.40
N VAL A 21 -6.06 8.50 -5.57
CA VAL A 21 -5.13 9.64 -5.72
C VAL A 21 -3.70 9.19 -6.02
N GLY A 22 -3.43 7.89 -5.88
CA GLY A 22 -2.13 7.31 -6.23
C GLY A 22 -2.19 5.79 -6.29
N ALA A 23 -1.16 5.21 -6.87
CA ALA A 23 -0.92 3.76 -6.89
C ALA A 23 0.57 3.50 -6.71
N GLY A 24 0.91 2.37 -6.12
CA GLY A 24 2.27 2.02 -5.79
C GLY A 24 2.50 0.52 -5.72
N VAL A 25 3.76 0.17 -5.53
CA VAL A 25 4.23 -1.20 -5.32
C VAL A 25 5.18 -1.20 -4.13
N VAL A 26 5.07 -2.20 -3.25
CA VAL A 26 5.97 -2.34 -2.10
C VAL A 26 7.36 -2.74 -2.57
N THR A 27 8.37 -1.95 -2.24
CA THR A 27 9.77 -2.20 -2.62
C THR A 27 10.58 -2.88 -1.51
N GLU A 28 10.26 -2.58 -0.25
CA GLU A 28 10.95 -3.07 0.95
C GLU A 28 9.97 -3.05 2.13
N ILE A 29 10.12 -3.98 3.08
CA ILE A 29 9.32 -4.06 4.32
C ILE A 29 10.21 -3.62 5.49
N MET A 30 9.75 -2.62 6.25
CA MET A 30 10.42 -2.09 7.44
C MET A 30 9.53 -2.27 8.67
N GLU A 31 10.13 -2.54 9.84
CA GLU A 31 9.44 -2.74 11.14
C GLU A 31 9.45 -1.50 12.03
#